data_AF-A0A1H9N885-F1
#
_entry.id   AF-A0A1H9N885-F1
#
_cell.length_a   1.000
_cell.length_b   1.000
_cell.length_c   1.000
_cell.angle_alpha   90.00
_cell.angle_beta   90.00
_cell.angle_gamma   90.00
#
_symmetry.space_group_name_H-M   'P 1'
#
loop_
_entity.id
_entity.type
_entity.pdbx_description
1 polymer ?
#
loop_
_entity_poly.entity_id
_entity_poly.type
_entity_poly.pdbx_seq_one_letter_code
_entity_poly.pdbx_strand_id
1 'polypeptide(L)'
;MQADSRPPFRVMLRMEIHPGKEQEFEETWRQVATGIAREPANRGQKLLRSVEDKSVYHVLTDWTDEPSFRAFELSEAHVENRRRLQPFRRGGEMAVTETVHELPPASAAPQHPAPASDSGSAPGGAAATAPSTAAPAAAPHGEPPAFIGLGNMGGGMARRLLDAGYPLTVHNRTAAKAAPLAEAGATLAASPAEAAAGRSVVLLSLADEAAVEDVLFGQVAPVLAPGAVVVDTSTVSPAYARECARRLSGLGLRRVEACVVGNPFQAREGKLRVYTSGDESDIAKVGDLLETLGSQVVHLGAPGTAATLKLIFNLLLGAQVASLTEAVAYGVAAGLDRDQLLASVAESGFSSVVLRFRADLMRKGTYEPAFFRSTLMEKDLRLALGDAAEAGAPLPVLDAVRERFAAVNAAGDGDKDASVLLEHSLRGGPQGAP
;
A
#
# COMPACT_ATOMS: atom_id res chain seq x y z
N MET A 1 -33.08 -36.74 4.29
CA MET A 1 -32.34 -35.46 4.34
C MET A 1 -31.61 -35.32 3.03
N GLN A 2 -32.07 -34.43 2.13
CA GLN A 2 -31.32 -34.10 0.91
C GLN A 2 -29.99 -33.48 1.34
N ALA A 3 -28.87 -34.05 0.86
CA ALA A 3 -27.57 -33.42 0.99
C ALA A 3 -27.62 -32.09 0.24
N ASP A 4 -27.22 -31.01 0.92
CA ASP A 4 -27.16 -29.67 0.35
C ASP A 4 -26.26 -29.70 -0.88
N SER A 5 -26.86 -29.60 -2.07
CA SER A 5 -26.21 -29.84 -3.37
C SER A 5 -25.49 -28.61 -3.91
N ARG A 6 -25.13 -27.65 -3.05
CA ARG A 6 -24.41 -26.45 -3.46
C ARG A 6 -22.90 -26.74 -3.48
N PRO A 7 -22.19 -26.34 -4.55
CA PRO A 7 -20.73 -26.42 -4.55
C PRO A 7 -20.18 -25.63 -3.36
N PRO A 8 -19.18 -26.15 -2.64
CA PRO A 8 -18.63 -25.46 -1.48
C PRO A 8 -17.97 -24.14 -1.91
N PHE A 9 -18.09 -23.14 -1.03
CA PHE A 9 -17.30 -21.92 -1.13
C PHE A 9 -15.85 -22.25 -0.76
N ARG A 10 -14.92 -22.01 -1.67
CA ARG A 10 -13.53 -22.45 -1.55
C ARG A 10 -12.59 -21.28 -1.36
N VAL A 11 -11.77 -21.39 -0.32
CA VAL A 11 -10.69 -20.45 -0.03
C VAL A 11 -9.36 -21.08 -0.42
N MET A 12 -8.59 -20.39 -1.24
CA MET A 12 -7.24 -20.77 -1.65
C MET A 12 -6.25 -19.75 -1.08
N LEU A 13 -5.37 -20.20 -0.20
CA LEU A 13 -4.35 -19.36 0.41
C LEU A 13 -2.97 -19.84 -0.05
N ARG A 14 -2.24 -18.99 -0.76
CA ARG A 14 -0.81 -19.15 -1.03
C ARG A 14 -0.01 -18.51 0.10
N MET A 15 0.93 -19.25 0.67
CA MET A 15 1.84 -18.77 1.72
C MET A 15 3.28 -18.96 1.29
N GLU A 16 4.07 -17.91 1.45
CA GLU A 16 5.52 -17.98 1.32
C GLU A 16 6.14 -18.01 2.71
N ILE A 17 6.90 -19.06 2.98
CA ILE A 17 7.53 -19.33 4.27
C ILE A 17 9.01 -18.93 4.20
N HIS A 18 9.56 -18.44 5.32
CA HIS A 18 10.99 -18.20 5.41
C HIS A 18 11.78 -19.50 5.19
N PRO A 19 12.83 -19.53 4.33
CA PRO A 19 13.65 -20.71 4.15
C PRO A 19 14.22 -21.23 5.48
N GLY A 20 14.12 -22.54 5.72
CA GLY A 20 14.57 -23.19 6.95
C GLY A 20 13.54 -23.20 8.09
N LYS A 21 12.35 -22.61 7.88
CA LYS A 21 11.24 -22.60 8.85
C LYS A 21 10.07 -23.51 8.47
N GLU A 22 10.21 -24.29 7.40
CA GLU A 22 9.15 -25.13 6.83
C GLU A 22 8.60 -26.15 7.84
N GLN A 23 9.47 -26.83 8.59
CA GLN A 23 9.05 -27.86 9.54
C GLN A 23 8.29 -27.26 10.74
N GLU A 24 8.81 -26.17 11.32
CA GLU A 24 8.17 -25.44 12.42
C GLU A 24 6.81 -24.86 11.99
N PHE A 25 6.73 -24.38 10.74
CA PHE A 25 5.49 -23.94 10.12
C PHE A 25 4.47 -25.08 9.98
N GLU A 26 4.86 -26.24 9.43
CA GLU A 26 3.96 -27.37 9.24
C GLU A 26 3.39 -27.90 10.57
N GLU A 27 4.21 -27.91 11.63
CA GLU A 27 3.79 -28.32 12.97
C GLU A 27 2.81 -27.31 13.58
N THR A 28 3.15 -26.01 13.52
CA THR A 28 2.26 -24.94 13.99
C THR A 28 0.95 -24.91 13.22
N TRP A 29 1.02 -25.09 11.89
CA TRP A 29 -0.16 -25.15 11.02
C TRP A 29 -1.08 -26.30 11.41
N ARG A 30 -0.56 -27.51 11.70
CA ARG A 30 -1.41 -28.63 12.16
C ARG A 30 -2.17 -28.32 13.44
N GLN A 31 -1.53 -27.64 14.39
CA GLN A 31 -2.17 -27.24 15.64
C GLN A 31 -3.29 -26.22 15.39
N VAL A 32 -3.01 -25.21 14.55
CA VAL A 32 -4.00 -24.20 14.12
C VAL A 32 -5.15 -24.85 13.36
N ALA A 33 -4.84 -25.69 12.37
CA ALA A 33 -5.78 -26.39 11.50
C ALA A 33 -6.79 -27.24 12.28
N THR A 34 -6.36 -27.85 13.39
CA THR A 34 -7.24 -28.65 14.24
C THR A 34 -8.35 -27.82 14.87
N GLY A 35 -8.07 -26.55 15.19
CA GLY A 35 -9.08 -25.59 15.66
C GLY A 35 -10.04 -25.19 14.55
N ILE A 36 -9.51 -24.86 13.38
CA ILE A 36 -10.31 -24.46 12.20
C ILE A 36 -11.25 -25.58 11.75
N ALA A 37 -10.79 -26.84 11.81
CA ALA A 37 -11.60 -28.01 11.44
C ALA A 37 -12.81 -28.25 12.36
N ARG A 38 -12.89 -27.57 13.52
CA ARG A 38 -14.04 -27.66 14.43
C ARG A 38 -15.11 -26.60 14.13
N GLU A 39 -14.82 -25.65 13.25
CA GLU A 39 -15.81 -24.65 12.84
C GLU A 39 -16.98 -25.32 12.14
N PRO A 40 -18.24 -25.11 12.58
CA PRO A 40 -19.40 -25.81 12.02
C PRO A 40 -19.59 -25.62 10.51
N ALA A 41 -19.12 -24.49 9.98
CA ALA A 41 -19.20 -24.17 8.56
C ALA A 41 -18.02 -24.69 7.74
N ASN A 42 -16.97 -25.24 8.36
CA ASN A 42 -15.81 -25.79 7.67
C ASN A 42 -16.12 -27.18 7.11
N ARG A 43 -15.76 -27.41 5.84
CA ARG A 43 -16.00 -28.66 5.10
C ARG A 43 -14.71 -29.45 4.83
N GLY A 44 -13.61 -29.02 5.42
CA GLY A 44 -12.30 -29.64 5.30
C GLY A 44 -11.26 -28.69 4.75
N GLN A 45 -10.00 -29.04 5.00
CA GLN A 45 -8.85 -28.28 4.52
C GLN A 45 -7.68 -29.18 4.17
N LYS A 46 -6.85 -28.72 3.23
CA LYS A 46 -5.62 -29.38 2.80
C LYS A 46 -4.48 -28.39 2.85
N LEU A 47 -3.35 -28.80 3.41
CA LEU A 47 -2.07 -28.13 3.23
C LEU A 47 -1.31 -28.85 2.13
N LEU A 48 -0.91 -28.10 1.11
CA LEU A 48 -0.11 -28.57 -0.01
C LEU A 48 1.20 -27.80 -0.01
N ARG A 49 2.30 -28.47 -0.35
CA ARG A 49 3.60 -27.82 -0.56
C ARG A 49 3.94 -27.86 -2.04
N SER A 50 4.45 -26.76 -2.58
CA SER A 50 4.94 -26.74 -3.96
C SER A 50 6.13 -27.69 -4.10
N VAL A 51 6.17 -28.39 -5.23
CA VAL A 51 7.29 -29.26 -5.61
C VAL A 51 8.43 -28.48 -6.26
N GLU A 52 8.14 -27.29 -6.80
CA GLU A 52 9.11 -26.41 -7.46
C GLU A 52 9.82 -25.50 -6.46
N ASP A 53 9.10 -25.03 -5.44
CA ASP A 53 9.63 -24.21 -4.35
C ASP A 53 9.13 -24.74 -3.00
N LYS A 54 10.03 -25.36 -2.23
CA LYS A 54 9.70 -25.98 -0.94
C LYS A 54 9.28 -24.97 0.12
N SER A 55 9.58 -23.69 -0.06
CA SER A 55 9.16 -22.62 0.84
C SER A 55 7.77 -22.05 0.47
N VAL A 56 7.11 -22.57 -0.57
CA VAL A 56 5.76 -22.18 -0.97
C VAL A 56 4.73 -23.25 -0.60
N TYR A 57 3.70 -22.83 0.12
CA TYR A 57 2.59 -23.67 0.54
C TYR A 57 1.26 -23.12 0.02
N HIS A 58 0.31 -24.02 -0.22
CA HIS A 58 -1.06 -23.72 -0.56
C HIS A 58 -1.98 -24.34 0.48
N VAL A 59 -2.96 -23.58 0.98
CA VAL A 59 -4.04 -24.10 1.80
C VAL A 59 -5.32 -23.99 1.01
N LEU A 60 -6.00 -25.12 0.85
CA LEU A 60 -7.34 -25.19 0.29
C LEU A 60 -8.29 -25.46 1.44
N THR A 61 -9.28 -24.60 1.64
CA THR A 61 -10.31 -24.80 2.66
C THR A 61 -11.69 -24.61 2.05
N ASP A 62 -12.57 -25.58 2.26
CA ASP A 62 -13.95 -25.53 1.80
C ASP A 62 -14.87 -25.11 2.95
N TRP A 63 -15.84 -24.26 2.66
CA TRP A 63 -16.82 -23.75 3.61
C TRP A 63 -18.24 -23.90 3.04
N THR A 64 -19.22 -23.86 3.94
CA THR A 64 -20.64 -23.90 3.56
C THR A 64 -21.04 -22.72 2.67
N ASP A 65 -20.59 -21.50 3.01
CA ASP A 65 -20.90 -20.27 2.28
C ASP A 65 -19.91 -19.14 2.64
N GLU A 66 -19.91 -18.07 1.83
CA GLU A 66 -19.05 -16.90 2.06
C GLU A 66 -19.31 -16.21 3.41
N PRO A 67 -20.56 -15.88 3.80
CA PRO A 67 -20.81 -15.19 5.07
C PRO A 67 -20.24 -15.93 6.29
N SER A 68 -20.37 -17.26 6.31
CA SER A 68 -19.82 -18.09 7.39
C SER A 68 -18.29 -18.06 7.42
N PHE A 69 -17.64 -18.10 6.25
CA PHE A 69 -16.19 -17.91 6.18
C PHE A 69 -15.77 -16.52 6.66
N ARG A 70 -16.46 -15.44 6.23
CA ARG A 70 -16.14 -14.07 6.64
C ARG A 70 -16.33 -13.87 8.15
N ALA A 71 -17.37 -14.46 8.74
CA ALA A 71 -17.56 -14.46 10.18
C ALA A 71 -16.41 -15.16 10.92
N PHE A 72 -15.95 -16.31 10.41
CA PHE A 72 -14.77 -16.99 10.92
C PHE A 72 -13.48 -16.17 10.72
N GLU A 73 -13.29 -15.56 9.55
CA GLU A 73 -12.11 -14.77 9.18
C GLU A 73 -11.90 -13.56 10.11
N LEU A 74 -12.99 -13.01 10.64
CA LEU A 74 -13.02 -11.91 11.59
C LEU A 74 -13.04 -12.38 13.05
N SER A 75 -13.16 -13.69 13.31
CA SER A 75 -13.18 -14.23 14.68
C SER A 75 -11.83 -14.04 15.39
N GLU A 76 -11.87 -13.80 16.70
CA GLU A 76 -10.67 -13.68 17.53
C GLU A 76 -9.79 -14.95 17.46
N ALA A 77 -10.43 -16.12 17.39
CA ALA A 77 -9.74 -17.40 17.24
C ALA A 77 -8.92 -17.46 15.94
N HIS A 78 -9.47 -16.98 14.82
CA HIS A 78 -8.74 -16.93 13.57
C HIS A 78 -7.64 -15.85 13.56
N VAL A 79 -7.87 -14.70 14.22
CA VAL A 79 -6.84 -13.66 14.40
C VAL A 79 -5.62 -14.22 15.14
N GLU A 80 -5.84 -14.96 16.22
CA GLU A 80 -4.75 -15.60 16.97
C GLU A 80 -4.06 -16.70 16.15
N ASN A 81 -4.81 -17.48 15.38
CA ASN A 81 -4.25 -18.44 14.44
C ASN A 81 -3.32 -17.77 13.41
N ARG A 82 -3.69 -16.59 12.89
CA ARG A 82 -2.83 -15.80 12.00
C ARG A 82 -1.58 -15.32 12.72
N ARG A 83 -1.71 -14.84 13.96
CA ARG A 83 -0.58 -14.39 14.79
C ARG A 83 0.45 -15.50 15.01
N ARG A 84 -0.01 -16.72 15.30
CA ARG A 84 0.86 -17.88 15.51
C ARG A 84 1.61 -18.30 14.24
N LEU A 85 1.03 -18.09 13.06
CA LEU A 85 1.64 -18.42 11.78
C LEU A 85 2.50 -17.27 11.20
N GLN A 86 2.30 -16.04 11.65
CA GLN A 86 2.97 -14.83 11.14
C GLN A 86 4.51 -14.91 11.21
N PRO A 87 5.16 -15.41 12.27
CA PRO A 87 6.63 -15.49 12.34
C PRO A 87 7.28 -16.33 11.23
N PHE A 88 6.52 -17.23 10.60
CA PHE A 88 7.02 -18.09 9.53
C PHE A 88 6.81 -17.49 8.14
N ARG A 89 5.93 -16.48 8.00
CA ARG A 89 5.46 -16.01 6.69
C ARG A 89 6.23 -14.77 6.24
N ARG A 90 6.80 -14.83 5.04
CA ARG A 90 7.35 -13.66 4.32
C ARG A 90 6.36 -13.00 3.37
N GLY A 91 5.30 -13.71 3.00
CA GLY A 91 4.33 -13.26 2.02
C GLY A 91 3.18 -14.24 1.80
N GLY A 92 2.26 -13.88 0.92
CA GLY A 92 1.16 -14.74 0.53
C GLY A 92 0.01 -13.97 -0.11
N GLU A 93 -0.94 -14.73 -0.64
CA GLU A 93 -2.13 -14.22 -1.30
C GLU A 93 -3.30 -15.14 -0.95
N MET A 94 -4.49 -14.57 -0.78
CA MET A 94 -5.72 -15.32 -0.57
C MET A 94 -6.67 -15.03 -1.71
N ALA A 95 -7.17 -16.09 -2.34
CA ALA A 95 -8.26 -16.04 -3.29
C ALA A 95 -9.48 -16.75 -2.70
N VAL A 96 -10.64 -16.18 -2.97
CA VAL A 96 -11.94 -16.73 -2.66
C VAL A 96 -12.58 -17.15 -3.97
N THR A 97 -13.09 -18.38 -4.03
CA THR A 97 -13.54 -19.02 -5.26
C THR A 97 -14.81 -19.84 -5.04
N GLU A 98 -15.61 -20.01 -6.10
CA GLU A 98 -16.70 -20.97 -6.14
C GLU A 98 -16.39 -22.05 -7.18
N THR A 99 -16.87 -23.28 -6.95
CA THR A 99 -16.72 -24.35 -7.93
C THR A 99 -17.83 -24.21 -8.98
N VAL A 100 -17.48 -23.73 -10.17
CA VAL A 100 -18.43 -23.53 -11.28
C VAL A 100 -18.72 -24.84 -12.02
N HIS A 101 -17.74 -25.72 -12.13
CA HIS A 101 -17.88 -27.01 -12.80
C HIS A 101 -16.90 -28.03 -12.22
N GLU A 102 -17.36 -29.26 -12.00
CA GLU A 102 -16.52 -30.38 -11.57
C GLU A 102 -16.63 -31.51 -12.60
N LEU A 103 -15.49 -31.91 -13.17
CA LEU A 103 -15.41 -33.00 -14.13
C LEU A 103 -14.99 -34.28 -13.39
N PRO A 104 -15.81 -35.33 -13.36
CA PRO A 104 -15.41 -36.59 -12.75
C PRO A 104 -14.33 -37.28 -13.61
N PRO A 105 -13.47 -38.12 -13.01
CA PRO A 105 -12.51 -38.94 -13.76
C PRO A 105 -13.23 -39.95 -14.66
N ALA A 106 -12.65 -40.21 -15.84
CA ALA A 106 -13.32 -40.94 -16.93
C ALA A 106 -13.55 -42.46 -16.73
N SER A 107 -13.32 -43.02 -15.54
CA SER A 107 -13.57 -44.45 -15.31
C SER A 107 -14.01 -44.77 -13.89
N ALA A 108 -15.30 -45.06 -13.73
CA ALA A 108 -15.82 -45.92 -12.67
C ALA A 108 -16.42 -47.17 -13.32
N ALA A 109 -15.59 -48.20 -13.55
CA ALA A 109 -16.10 -49.56 -13.76
C ALA A 109 -16.32 -50.20 -12.38
N PRO A 110 -17.41 -50.98 -12.16
CA PRO A 110 -17.73 -51.51 -10.85
C PRO A 110 -16.87 -52.75 -10.55
N GLN A 111 -16.22 -52.78 -9.38
CA GLN A 111 -15.64 -54.01 -8.82
C GLN A 111 -16.47 -54.48 -7.62
N HIS A 112 -16.92 -55.74 -7.69
CA HIS A 112 -17.59 -56.51 -6.64
C HIS A 112 -16.60 -56.91 -5.50
N PRO A 113 -17.10 -57.41 -4.34
CA PRO A 113 -16.52 -57.09 -3.02
C PRO A 113 -15.81 -58.23 -2.25
N ALA A 114 -15.28 -57.81 -1.08
CA ALA A 114 -15.05 -58.53 0.19
C ALA A 114 -13.65 -59.14 0.45
N PRO A 115 -13.24 -59.43 1.72
CA PRO A 115 -13.95 -59.29 3.01
C PRO A 115 -13.15 -58.62 4.17
N ALA A 116 -13.84 -58.57 5.32
CA ALA A 116 -13.56 -57.88 6.57
C ALA A 116 -12.59 -58.56 7.56
N SER A 117 -12.11 -57.76 8.53
CA SER A 117 -11.80 -58.12 9.94
C SER A 117 -11.23 -56.88 10.64
N ASP A 118 -11.38 -56.58 11.93
CA ASP A 118 -12.30 -56.91 13.02
C ASP A 118 -11.84 -56.04 14.22
N SER A 119 -12.78 -55.61 15.06
CA SER A 119 -12.66 -55.29 16.49
C SER A 119 -11.77 -54.15 17.05
N GLY A 120 -12.31 -53.49 18.09
CA GLY A 120 -11.54 -52.93 19.22
C GLY A 120 -11.67 -51.41 19.43
N SER A 121 -12.75 -50.91 20.04
CA SER A 121 -12.90 -50.64 21.50
C SER A 121 -12.45 -49.22 21.95
N ALA A 122 -13.42 -48.50 22.52
CA ALA A 122 -13.35 -47.21 23.22
C ALA A 122 -12.71 -47.35 24.65
N PRO A 123 -12.88 -46.47 25.67
CA PRO A 123 -13.49 -45.11 25.76
C PRO A 123 -12.77 -44.11 26.74
N GLY A 124 -13.40 -42.95 26.98
CA GLY A 124 -13.38 -42.20 28.26
C GLY A 124 -12.31 -41.12 28.39
N GLY A 125 -12.50 -39.93 28.96
CA GLY A 125 -13.57 -39.32 29.75
C GLY A 125 -12.97 -38.03 30.36
N ALA A 126 -13.48 -36.85 30.01
CA ALA A 126 -14.13 -35.88 30.89
C ALA A 126 -13.36 -35.48 32.19
N ALA A 127 -12.97 -34.21 32.31
CA ALA A 127 -13.45 -33.31 33.36
C ALA A 127 -12.98 -31.87 33.12
N ALA A 128 -13.94 -30.95 33.22
CA ALA A 128 -13.79 -29.51 33.10
C ALA A 128 -13.43 -28.86 34.44
N THR A 129 -12.74 -27.72 34.39
CA THR A 129 -12.93 -26.64 35.37
C THR A 129 -13.03 -25.30 34.63
N ALA A 130 -14.03 -24.52 34.99
CA ALA A 130 -14.42 -23.26 34.38
C ALA A 130 -13.60 -22.06 34.95
N PRO A 131 -13.61 -20.91 34.27
CA PRO A 131 -12.55 -19.91 34.39
C PRO A 131 -12.90 -18.70 35.28
N SER A 132 -11.85 -18.03 35.75
CA SER A 132 -11.92 -16.68 36.33
C SER A 132 -11.72 -15.63 35.23
N THR A 133 -12.57 -14.61 35.25
CA THR A 133 -12.70 -13.54 34.26
C THR A 133 -11.77 -12.36 34.55
N ALA A 134 -11.17 -11.76 33.51
CA ALA A 134 -10.63 -10.40 33.56
C ALA A 134 -10.68 -9.74 32.17
N ALA A 135 -11.05 -8.46 32.16
CA ALA A 135 -11.36 -7.59 31.02
C ALA A 135 -10.09 -6.95 30.37
N PRO A 136 -10.20 -6.22 29.24
CA PRO A 136 -9.08 -5.96 28.31
C PRO A 136 -8.18 -4.77 28.72
N ALA A 137 -6.90 -4.86 28.36
CA ALA A 137 -5.85 -3.88 28.63
C ALA A 137 -5.74 -2.78 27.56
N ALA A 138 -5.35 -1.58 28.01
CA ALA A 138 -5.25 -0.32 27.26
C ALA A 138 -4.00 -0.20 26.35
N ALA A 139 -4.06 0.74 25.39
CA ALA A 139 -3.03 1.06 24.38
C ALA A 139 -1.73 1.67 24.96
N PRO A 140 -0.57 1.54 24.27
CA PRO A 140 0.72 2.06 24.74
C PRO A 140 0.98 3.53 24.33
N HIS A 141 1.37 4.34 25.33
CA HIS A 141 2.42 5.38 25.36
C HIS A 141 2.52 6.55 24.34
N GLY A 142 2.73 7.77 24.87
CA GLY A 142 3.38 8.91 24.18
C GLY A 142 2.55 10.20 24.05
N GLU A 143 3.21 11.36 23.96
CA GLU A 143 2.56 12.62 23.51
C GLU A 143 2.07 12.46 22.05
N PRO A 144 0.86 12.95 21.70
CA PRO A 144 0.29 12.74 20.37
C PRO A 144 1.15 13.38 19.27
N PRO A 145 1.51 12.65 18.19
CA PRO A 145 2.25 13.24 17.09
C PRO A 145 1.45 14.33 16.37
N ALA A 146 2.18 15.24 15.71
CA ALA A 146 1.58 16.19 14.78
C ALA A 146 1.63 15.67 13.34
N PHE A 147 0.61 15.95 12.53
CA PHE A 147 0.62 15.71 11.09
C PHE A 147 0.29 17.00 10.32
N ILE A 148 1.24 17.49 9.54
CA ILE A 148 1.12 18.77 8.83
C ILE A 148 1.19 18.53 7.31
N GLY A 149 0.17 19.02 6.61
CA GLY A 149 -0.01 18.80 5.18
C GLY A 149 -0.99 17.66 4.91
N LEU A 150 -2.23 18.01 4.61
CA LEU A 150 -3.35 17.07 4.45
C LEU A 150 -3.84 17.05 3.00
N GLY A 151 -2.89 16.97 2.06
CA GLY A 151 -3.19 16.67 0.65
C GLY A 151 -3.69 15.23 0.47
N ASN A 152 -3.79 14.76 -0.77
CA ASN A 152 -4.32 13.42 -1.04
C ASN A 152 -3.54 12.30 -0.31
N MET A 153 -2.21 12.39 -0.28
CA MET A 153 -1.36 11.45 0.45
C MET A 153 -1.40 11.71 1.96
N GLY A 154 -1.09 12.94 2.39
CA GLY A 154 -1.05 13.33 3.80
C GLY A 154 -2.35 13.04 4.57
N GLY A 155 -3.50 13.39 3.98
CA GLY A 155 -4.81 13.11 4.57
C GLY A 155 -5.11 11.60 4.65
N GLY A 156 -4.64 10.81 3.68
CA GLY A 156 -4.76 9.35 3.73
C GLY A 156 -3.91 8.73 4.85
N MET A 157 -2.66 9.17 4.98
CA MET A 157 -1.74 8.73 6.03
C MET A 157 -2.23 9.13 7.42
N ALA A 158 -2.65 10.38 7.60
CA ALA A 158 -3.21 10.85 8.87
C ALA A 158 -4.48 10.08 9.26
N ARG A 159 -5.37 9.80 8.30
CA ARG A 159 -6.55 8.96 8.56
C ARG A 159 -6.17 7.56 9.01
N ARG A 160 -5.20 6.93 8.34
CA ARG A 160 -4.71 5.59 8.69
C ARG A 160 -4.17 5.52 10.12
N LEU A 161 -3.46 6.56 10.56
CA LEU A 161 -2.96 6.68 11.93
C LEU A 161 -4.10 6.84 12.94
N LEU A 162 -5.10 7.68 12.67
CA LEU A 162 -6.30 7.80 13.52
C LEU A 162 -7.04 6.46 13.64
N ASP A 163 -7.23 5.76 12.52
CA ASP A 163 -7.90 4.45 12.49
C ASP A 163 -7.10 3.36 13.27
N ALA A 164 -5.78 3.55 13.44
CA ALA A 164 -4.93 2.74 14.32
C ALA A 164 -4.97 3.16 15.80
N GLY A 165 -5.73 4.20 16.15
CA GLY A 165 -5.85 4.69 17.52
C GLY A 165 -4.78 5.70 17.94
N TYR A 166 -3.97 6.23 17.02
CA TYR A 166 -3.02 7.29 17.35
C TYR A 166 -3.76 8.63 17.50
N PRO A 167 -3.70 9.29 18.66
CA PRO A 167 -4.20 10.65 18.78
C PRO A 167 -3.31 11.59 17.95
N LEU A 168 -3.92 12.40 17.08
CA LEU A 168 -3.19 13.33 16.20
C LEU A 168 -3.62 14.77 16.41
N THR A 169 -2.64 15.67 16.41
CA THR A 169 -2.86 17.09 16.12
C THR A 169 -2.55 17.34 14.65
N VAL A 170 -3.48 17.91 13.90
CA VAL A 170 -3.33 18.06 12.45
C VAL A 170 -3.47 19.52 12.02
N HIS A 171 -2.73 19.87 10.97
CA HIS A 171 -2.85 21.17 10.32
C HIS A 171 -2.74 21.05 8.81
N ASN A 172 -3.53 21.86 8.11
CA ASN A 172 -3.38 22.09 6.69
C ASN A 172 -3.75 23.53 6.32
N ARG A 173 -2.98 24.14 5.42
CA ARG A 173 -3.22 25.51 4.92
C ARG A 173 -4.67 25.74 4.45
N THR A 174 -5.24 24.76 3.75
CA THR A 174 -6.66 24.78 3.37
C THR A 174 -7.47 24.05 4.45
N ALA A 175 -8.14 24.80 5.33
CA ALA A 175 -8.87 24.26 6.47
C ALA A 175 -9.89 23.16 6.11
N ALA A 176 -10.59 23.31 4.97
CA ALA A 176 -11.57 22.33 4.49
C ALA A 176 -10.99 20.92 4.29
N LYS A 177 -9.67 20.77 4.04
CA LYS A 177 -9.02 19.46 3.91
C LYS A 177 -8.79 18.77 5.26
N ALA A 178 -8.85 19.50 6.36
CA ALA A 178 -8.67 18.97 7.71
C ALA A 178 -9.99 18.50 8.35
N ALA A 179 -11.13 19.02 7.87
CA ALA A 179 -12.46 18.71 8.43
C ALA A 179 -12.75 17.19 8.52
N PRO A 180 -12.48 16.35 7.49
CA PRO A 180 -12.74 14.92 7.59
C PRO A 180 -11.88 14.18 8.63
N LEU A 181 -10.73 14.75 9.01
CA LEU A 181 -9.89 14.18 10.07
C LEU A 181 -10.34 14.62 11.45
N ALA A 182 -10.86 15.84 11.59
CA ALA A 182 -11.48 16.29 12.84
C ALA A 182 -12.70 15.43 13.19
N GLU A 183 -13.54 15.13 12.20
CA GLU A 183 -14.67 14.20 12.34
C GLU A 183 -14.20 12.79 12.74
N ALA A 184 -13.00 12.40 12.33
CA ALA A 184 -12.36 11.13 12.70
C ALA A 184 -11.58 11.19 14.03
N GLY A 185 -11.68 12.29 14.78
CA GLY A 185 -11.09 12.43 16.13
C GLY A 185 -9.74 13.15 16.20
N ALA A 186 -9.26 13.75 15.10
CA ALA A 186 -8.05 14.59 15.14
C ALA A 186 -8.30 15.94 15.82
N THR A 187 -7.31 16.43 16.54
CA THR A 187 -7.29 17.82 17.05
C THR A 187 -6.84 18.76 15.93
N LEU A 188 -7.62 19.79 15.62
CA LEU A 188 -7.25 20.80 14.63
C LEU A 188 -6.41 21.92 15.25
N ALA A 189 -5.28 22.24 14.63
CA ALA A 189 -4.47 23.40 14.99
C ALA A 189 -4.62 24.52 13.93
N ALA A 190 -4.62 25.78 14.36
CA ALA A 190 -4.78 26.94 13.47
C ALA A 190 -3.52 27.23 12.65
N SER A 191 -2.35 26.75 13.08
CA SER A 191 -1.07 26.90 12.36
C SER A 191 -0.20 25.64 12.46
N PRO A 192 0.81 25.49 11.57
CA PRO A 192 1.85 24.46 11.71
C PRO A 192 2.60 24.53 13.04
N ALA A 193 2.93 25.74 13.49
CA ALA A 193 3.63 25.95 14.77
C ALA A 193 2.79 25.46 15.95
N GLU A 194 1.50 25.80 15.97
CA GLU A 194 0.57 25.31 17.00
C GLU A 194 0.41 23.78 16.95
N ALA A 195 0.38 23.18 15.76
CA ALA A 195 0.32 21.73 15.64
C ALA A 195 1.54 21.03 16.24
N ALA A 196 2.73 21.61 16.03
CA ALA A 196 4.02 21.08 16.45
C ALA A 196 4.40 21.40 17.90
N ALA A 197 3.81 22.43 18.50
CA ALA A 197 4.15 22.89 19.85
C ALA A 197 4.02 21.76 20.88
N GLY A 198 5.11 21.50 21.62
CA GLY A 198 5.16 20.45 22.63
C GLY A 198 5.04 19.03 22.07
N ARG A 199 5.37 18.81 20.77
CA ARG A 199 5.38 17.47 20.17
C ARG A 199 6.81 16.97 20.02
N SER A 200 7.01 15.71 20.39
CA SER A 200 8.28 15.00 20.18
C SER A 200 8.42 14.40 18.77
N VAL A 201 7.31 14.21 18.06
CA VAL A 201 7.28 13.70 16.68
C VAL A 201 6.34 14.53 15.82
N VAL A 202 6.83 14.98 14.66
CA VAL A 202 6.06 15.73 13.67
C VAL A 202 6.21 15.08 12.29
N LEU A 203 5.09 14.70 11.68
CA LEU A 203 5.04 14.18 10.31
C LEU A 203 4.67 15.30 9.35
N LEU A 204 5.40 15.39 8.23
CA LEU A 204 5.16 16.35 7.16
C LEU A 204 4.81 15.64 5.84
N SER A 205 3.83 16.18 5.11
CA SER A 205 3.51 15.76 3.74
C SER A 205 3.17 16.98 2.87
N LEU A 206 4.21 17.62 2.33
CA LEU A 206 4.13 18.92 1.67
C LEU A 206 4.38 18.80 0.16
N ALA A 207 3.95 19.83 -0.60
CA ALA A 207 3.90 19.76 -2.06
C ALA A 207 5.27 19.85 -2.73
N ASP A 208 6.16 20.70 -2.21
CA ASP A 208 7.45 21.06 -2.78
C ASP A 208 8.41 21.64 -1.72
N GLU A 209 9.63 21.93 -2.12
CA GLU A 209 10.69 22.47 -1.26
C GLU A 209 10.34 23.85 -0.67
N ALA A 210 9.62 24.70 -1.42
CA ALA A 210 9.20 26.01 -0.92
C ALA A 210 8.18 25.88 0.22
N ALA A 211 7.26 24.92 0.12
CA ALA A 211 6.35 24.59 1.20
C ALA A 211 7.10 24.00 2.42
N VAL A 212 8.16 23.21 2.20
CA VAL A 212 9.01 22.72 3.29
C VAL A 212 9.74 23.88 3.97
N GLU A 213 10.32 24.83 3.23
CA GLU A 213 10.96 26.01 3.82
C GLU A 213 10.00 26.81 4.72
N ASP A 214 8.83 27.17 4.19
CA ASP A 214 7.83 27.98 4.90
C ASP A 214 7.31 27.27 6.16
N VAL A 215 7.00 25.97 6.04
CA VAL A 215 6.37 25.22 7.12
C VAL A 215 7.40 24.68 8.10
N LEU A 216 8.36 23.88 7.64
CA LEU A 216 9.34 23.23 8.50
C LEU A 216 10.25 24.26 9.15
N PHE A 217 10.93 25.09 8.37
CA PHE A 217 11.93 26.01 8.92
C PHE A 217 11.36 27.34 9.37
N GLY A 218 10.27 27.81 8.74
CA GLY A 218 9.62 29.06 9.13
C GLY A 218 8.77 28.95 10.40
N GLN A 219 8.15 27.79 10.66
CA GLN A 219 7.10 27.68 11.68
C GLN A 219 7.26 26.51 12.65
N VAL A 220 7.67 25.33 12.17
CA VAL A 220 7.72 24.10 12.98
C VAL A 220 9.01 23.98 13.77
N ALA A 221 10.18 24.02 13.12
CA ALA A 221 11.47 23.85 13.76
C ALA A 221 11.74 24.83 14.92
N PRO A 222 11.34 26.12 14.86
CA PRO A 222 11.54 27.06 15.96
C PRO A 222 10.79 26.72 17.26
N VAL A 223 9.72 25.93 17.18
CA VAL A 223 8.89 25.58 18.36
C VAL A 223 9.14 24.16 18.89
N LEU A 224 9.98 23.39 18.21
CA LEU A 224 10.33 22.04 18.62
C LEU A 224 11.42 22.03 19.69
N ALA A 225 11.26 21.14 20.67
CA ALA A 225 12.29 20.89 21.67
C ALA A 225 13.48 20.11 21.05
N PRO A 226 14.71 20.32 21.55
CA PRO A 226 15.86 19.52 21.13
C PRO A 226 15.57 18.02 21.25
N GLY A 227 15.97 17.27 20.23
CA GLY A 227 15.75 15.84 20.11
C GLY A 227 14.38 15.43 19.55
N ALA A 228 13.48 16.37 19.25
CA ALA A 228 12.26 16.05 18.51
C ALA A 228 12.58 15.51 17.10
N VAL A 229 11.74 14.60 16.61
CA VAL A 229 11.91 13.90 15.33
C VAL A 229 10.94 14.47 14.29
N VAL A 230 11.48 14.97 13.19
CA VAL A 230 10.70 15.35 12.00
C VAL A 230 10.72 14.21 11.00
N VAL A 231 9.57 13.61 10.76
CA VAL A 231 9.35 12.59 9.73
C VAL A 231 8.84 13.27 8.47
N ASP A 232 9.69 13.43 7.47
CA ASP A 232 9.35 14.15 6.24
C ASP A 232 9.05 13.19 5.09
N THR A 233 7.78 13.18 4.67
CA THR A 233 7.28 12.36 3.55
C THR A 233 7.18 13.14 2.23
N SER A 234 7.57 14.41 2.25
CA SER A 234 7.51 15.30 1.09
C SER A 234 8.50 14.84 0.01
N THR A 235 8.14 15.01 -1.25
CA THR A 235 9.05 14.71 -2.37
C THR A 235 9.84 15.97 -2.76
N VAL A 236 11.15 15.92 -2.53
CA VAL A 236 12.14 17.00 -2.72
C VAL A 236 13.38 16.45 -3.43
N SER A 237 14.30 17.32 -3.86
CA SER A 237 15.58 16.87 -4.41
C SER A 237 16.47 16.20 -3.35
N PRO A 238 17.35 15.25 -3.74
CA PRO A 238 18.29 14.62 -2.82
C PRO A 238 19.26 15.62 -2.17
N ALA A 239 19.70 16.63 -2.92
CA ALA A 239 20.54 17.71 -2.39
C ALA A 239 19.81 18.50 -1.29
N TYR A 240 18.56 18.89 -1.54
CA TYR A 240 17.74 19.57 -0.55
C TYR A 240 17.44 18.68 0.67
N ALA A 241 17.21 17.38 0.46
CA ALA A 241 17.05 16.43 1.55
C ALA A 241 18.31 16.36 2.44
N ARG A 242 19.52 16.31 1.86
CA ARG A 242 20.76 16.37 2.66
C ARG A 242 20.89 17.68 3.45
N GLU A 243 20.57 18.80 2.81
CA GLU A 243 20.64 20.12 3.45
C GLU A 243 19.66 20.26 4.62
N CYS A 244 18.42 19.80 4.45
CA CYS A 244 17.42 19.82 5.51
C CYS A 244 17.82 18.96 6.72
N ALA A 245 18.43 17.79 6.48
CA ALA A 245 18.97 16.98 7.57
C ALA A 245 20.09 17.71 8.34
N ARG A 246 21.01 18.38 7.62
CA ARG A 246 22.09 19.18 8.21
C ARG A 246 21.55 20.35 9.04
N ARG A 247 20.58 21.10 8.51
CA ARG A 247 19.96 22.25 9.20
C ARG A 247 19.23 21.84 10.47
N LEU A 248 18.42 20.78 10.42
CA LEU A 248 17.73 20.27 11.61
C LEU A 248 18.71 19.77 12.67
N SER A 249 19.76 19.06 12.26
CA SER A 249 20.82 18.64 13.18
C SER A 249 21.52 19.82 13.87
N GLY A 250 21.79 20.91 13.14
CA GLY A 250 22.34 22.14 13.70
C GLY A 250 21.43 22.85 14.72
N LEU A 251 20.12 22.56 14.70
CA LEU A 251 19.14 23.02 15.69
C LEU A 251 18.93 22.00 16.84
N GLY A 252 19.70 20.90 16.86
CA GLY A 252 19.52 19.82 17.82
C GLY A 252 18.29 18.95 17.54
N LEU A 253 17.68 19.05 16.36
CA LEU A 253 16.52 18.27 15.93
C LEU A 253 16.96 17.05 15.11
N ARG A 254 16.10 16.02 15.10
CA ARG A 254 16.31 14.77 14.36
C ARG A 254 15.45 14.75 13.11
N ARG A 255 15.92 14.11 12.05
CA ARG A 255 15.16 13.95 10.81
C ARG A 255 15.13 12.51 10.35
N VAL A 256 13.93 12.03 10.07
CA VAL A 256 13.69 10.81 9.30
C VAL A 256 13.12 11.24 7.95
N GLU A 257 13.89 11.06 6.89
CA GLU A 257 13.38 11.14 5.53
C GLU A 257 12.57 9.87 5.28
N ALA A 258 11.30 9.99 4.88
CA ALA A 258 10.37 8.86 4.74
C ALA A 258 9.57 8.97 3.43
N CYS A 259 10.25 8.79 2.30
CA CYS A 259 9.61 8.87 0.99
C CYS A 259 8.65 7.70 0.77
N VAL A 260 7.44 8.00 0.31
CA VAL A 260 6.37 7.00 0.13
C VAL A 260 6.10 6.69 -1.34
N VAL A 261 5.86 5.41 -1.63
CA VAL A 261 5.40 4.93 -2.94
C VAL A 261 4.06 4.22 -2.77
N GLY A 262 3.07 4.72 -3.50
CA GLY A 262 1.70 4.22 -3.51
C GLY A 262 0.73 5.29 -3.98
N ASN A 263 -0.55 5.08 -3.72
CA ASN A 263 -1.62 6.03 -4.04
C ASN A 263 -2.43 6.41 -2.77
N PRO A 264 -3.34 7.39 -2.86
CA PRO A 264 -4.12 7.84 -1.71
C PRO A 264 -4.97 6.75 -1.04
N PHE A 265 -5.44 5.74 -1.78
CA PHE A 265 -6.17 4.61 -1.20
C PHE A 265 -5.24 3.71 -0.39
N GLN A 266 -4.08 3.37 -0.94
CA GLN A 266 -3.05 2.61 -0.24
C GLN A 266 -2.55 3.33 1.01
N ALA A 267 -2.50 4.68 1.00
CA ALA A 267 -2.19 5.47 2.18
C ALA A 267 -3.21 5.27 3.31
N ARG A 268 -4.51 5.28 2.98
CA ARG A 268 -5.59 5.04 3.96
C ARG A 268 -5.60 3.61 4.50
N GLU A 269 -5.22 2.64 3.67
CA GLU A 269 -5.20 1.22 4.04
C GLU A 269 -3.89 0.78 4.74
N GLY A 270 -2.90 1.66 4.88
CA GLY A 270 -1.60 1.29 5.44
C GLY A 270 -0.79 0.35 4.53
N LYS A 271 -0.94 0.50 3.21
CA LYS A 271 -0.31 -0.35 2.18
C LYS A 271 0.73 0.40 1.35
N LEU A 272 1.28 1.50 1.88
CA LEU A 272 2.39 2.19 1.22
C LEU A 272 3.66 1.35 1.31
N ARG A 273 4.58 1.61 0.37
CA ARG A 273 5.99 1.26 0.57
C ARG A 273 6.70 2.51 1.05
N VAL A 274 7.32 2.42 2.22
CA VAL A 274 8.00 3.53 2.89
C VAL A 274 9.49 3.30 2.78
N TYR A 275 10.18 4.25 2.14
CA TYR A 275 11.63 4.23 2.00
C TYR A 275 12.20 5.31 2.89
N THR A 276 13.04 4.89 3.85
CA THR A 276 13.60 5.79 4.84
C THR A 276 15.09 6.07 4.63
N SER A 277 15.53 7.24 5.07
CA SER A 277 16.94 7.61 5.14
C SER A 277 17.18 8.48 6.38
N GLY A 278 18.39 8.41 6.94
CA GLY A 278 18.73 9.03 8.22
C GLY A 278 19.33 8.02 9.20
N ASP A 279 19.44 8.44 10.45
CA ASP A 279 19.97 7.63 11.55
C ASP A 279 19.02 6.48 11.91
N GLU A 280 19.56 5.27 12.05
CA GLU A 280 18.77 4.07 12.35
C GLU A 280 18.02 4.18 13.69
N SER A 281 18.62 4.82 14.69
CA SER A 281 17.99 5.01 15.99
C SER A 281 16.82 5.99 15.94
N ASP A 282 16.87 6.97 15.04
CA ASP A 282 15.77 7.91 14.81
C ASP A 282 14.63 7.23 14.06
N ILE A 283 14.94 6.40 13.07
CA ILE A 283 13.95 5.60 12.34
C ILE A 283 13.26 4.62 13.28
N ALA A 284 14.03 3.91 14.13
CA ALA A 284 13.48 2.97 15.11
C ALA A 284 12.50 3.62 16.09
N LYS A 285 12.76 4.87 16.52
CA LYS A 285 11.86 5.62 17.41
C LYS A 285 10.48 5.92 16.81
N VAL A 286 10.39 6.01 15.49
CA VAL A 286 9.13 6.26 14.77
C VAL A 286 8.67 5.03 13.99
N GLY A 287 9.28 3.86 14.24
CA GLY A 287 9.03 2.62 13.51
C GLY A 287 7.55 2.24 13.47
N ASP A 288 6.88 2.24 14.63
CA ASP A 288 5.47 1.89 14.74
C ASP A 288 4.56 2.78 13.87
N LEU A 289 4.88 4.07 13.75
CA LEU A 289 4.16 5.00 12.87
C LEU A 289 4.39 4.64 11.40
N LEU A 290 5.64 4.38 11.02
CA LEU A 290 6.01 4.03 9.64
C LEU A 290 5.38 2.69 9.21
N GLU A 291 5.40 1.69 10.09
CA GLU A 291 4.79 0.37 9.89
C GLU A 291 3.25 0.43 9.86
N THR A 292 2.66 1.39 10.58
CA THR A 292 1.21 1.64 10.48
C THR A 292 0.82 2.20 9.10
N LEU A 293 1.70 3.01 8.50
CA LEU A 293 1.47 3.67 7.21
C LEU A 293 1.77 2.76 6.01
N GLY A 294 2.62 1.74 6.17
CA GLY A 294 3.12 0.95 5.07
C GLY A 294 3.12 -0.56 5.29
N SER A 295 2.93 -1.32 4.22
CA SER A 295 3.13 -2.77 4.21
C SER A 295 4.61 -3.15 4.16
N GLN A 296 5.50 -2.17 3.93
CA GLN A 296 6.94 -2.34 3.90
C GLN A 296 7.62 -1.03 4.32
N VAL A 297 8.62 -1.13 5.20
CA VAL A 297 9.53 -0.05 5.57
C VAL A 297 10.96 -0.48 5.24
N VAL A 298 11.68 0.31 4.45
CA VAL A 298 13.04 -0.01 3.99
C VAL A 298 13.98 1.15 4.29
N HIS A 299 15.00 0.92 5.11
CA HIS A 299 16.07 1.90 5.32
C HIS A 299 17.12 1.82 4.21
N LEU A 300 17.44 2.97 3.63
CA LEU A 300 18.34 3.11 2.50
C LEU A 300 19.67 3.79 2.86
N GLY A 301 19.91 4.04 4.16
CA GLY A 301 21.14 4.67 4.65
C GLY A 301 21.03 6.19 4.74
N ALA A 302 22.00 6.89 4.14
CA ALA A 302 22.22 8.31 4.36
C ALA A 302 21.11 9.20 3.75
N PRO A 303 20.85 10.39 4.34
CA PRO A 303 19.90 11.37 3.80
C PRO A 303 20.10 11.65 2.30
N GLY A 304 18.99 11.82 1.58
CA GLY A 304 18.91 11.99 0.13
C GLY A 304 18.76 10.68 -0.65
N THR A 305 19.07 9.53 -0.06
CA THR A 305 18.99 8.24 -0.77
C THR A 305 17.54 7.83 -1.05
N ALA A 306 16.63 8.01 -0.08
CA ALA A 306 15.21 7.74 -0.29
C ALA A 306 14.56 8.71 -1.30
N ALA A 307 14.96 9.99 -1.30
CA ALA A 307 14.56 10.98 -2.29
C ALA A 307 15.01 10.57 -3.69
N THR A 308 16.26 10.11 -3.84
CA THR A 308 16.80 9.62 -5.12
C THR A 308 15.95 8.46 -5.64
N LEU A 309 15.71 7.44 -4.80
CA LEU A 309 14.90 6.29 -5.19
C LEU A 309 13.44 6.69 -5.52
N LYS A 310 12.87 7.62 -4.75
CA LYS A 310 11.52 8.13 -4.98
C LYS A 310 11.41 8.84 -6.34
N LEU A 311 12.39 9.65 -6.68
CA LEU A 311 12.45 10.33 -7.98
C LEU A 311 12.60 9.32 -9.13
N ILE A 312 13.41 8.26 -8.97
CA ILE A 312 13.48 7.15 -9.94
C ILE A 312 12.11 6.51 -10.16
N PHE A 313 11.35 6.22 -9.10
CA PHE A 313 9.99 5.69 -9.26
C PHE A 313 9.07 6.63 -10.02
N ASN A 314 9.16 7.94 -9.77
CA ASN A 314 8.31 8.93 -10.44
C ASN A 314 8.74 9.19 -11.89
N LEU A 315 10.03 9.07 -12.22
CA LEU A 315 10.53 9.04 -13.61
C LEU A 315 9.90 7.88 -14.39
N LEU A 316 9.92 6.66 -13.82
CA LEU A 316 9.29 5.49 -14.42
C LEU A 316 7.77 5.68 -14.59
N LEU A 317 7.11 6.34 -13.64
CA LEU A 317 5.68 6.65 -13.73
C LEU A 317 5.40 7.61 -14.89
N GLY A 318 6.12 8.73 -14.94
CA GLY A 318 5.98 9.74 -15.99
C GLY A 318 6.20 9.17 -17.39
N ALA A 319 7.27 8.37 -17.56
CA ALA A 319 7.57 7.70 -18.82
C ALA A 319 6.43 6.78 -19.26
N GLN A 320 5.91 5.93 -18.37
CA GLN A 320 4.80 5.03 -18.70
C GLN A 320 3.54 5.78 -19.13
N VAL A 321 3.19 6.88 -18.46
CA VAL A 321 2.03 7.72 -18.83
C VAL A 321 2.25 8.36 -20.20
N ALA A 322 3.44 8.88 -20.47
CA ALA A 322 3.78 9.52 -21.74
C ALA A 322 3.81 8.53 -22.90
N SER A 323 4.40 7.34 -22.72
CA SER A 323 4.41 6.27 -23.71
C SER A 323 3.01 5.75 -24.02
N LEU A 324 2.16 5.53 -23.00
CA LEU A 324 0.76 5.14 -23.21
C LEU A 324 0.02 6.21 -24.02
N THR A 325 0.25 7.47 -23.66
CA THR A 325 -0.36 8.60 -24.36
C THR A 325 0.01 8.62 -25.84
N GLU A 326 1.29 8.46 -26.18
CA GLU A 326 1.74 8.44 -27.57
C GLU A 326 1.18 7.25 -28.34
N ALA A 327 1.19 6.06 -27.74
CA ALA A 327 0.62 4.87 -28.35
C ALA A 327 -0.88 5.04 -28.66
N VAL A 328 -1.63 5.63 -27.73
CA VAL A 328 -3.07 5.89 -27.91
C VAL A 328 -3.30 6.97 -28.96
N ALA A 329 -2.56 8.07 -28.91
CA ALA A 329 -2.68 9.14 -29.90
C ALA A 329 -2.37 8.64 -31.33
N TYR A 330 -1.33 7.82 -31.48
CA TYR A 330 -1.00 7.17 -32.74
C TYR A 330 -2.13 6.24 -33.21
N GLY A 331 -2.63 5.36 -32.34
CA GLY A 331 -3.70 4.43 -32.70
C GLY A 331 -4.98 5.13 -33.13
N VAL A 332 -5.37 6.20 -32.42
CA VAL A 332 -6.52 7.04 -32.81
C VAL A 332 -6.28 7.72 -34.16
N ALA A 333 -5.09 8.27 -34.40
CA ALA A 333 -4.75 8.86 -35.69
C ALA A 333 -4.73 7.82 -36.83
N ALA A 334 -4.43 6.56 -36.52
CA ALA A 334 -4.51 5.43 -37.44
C ALA A 334 -5.93 4.86 -37.62
N GLY A 335 -6.94 5.47 -36.98
CA GLY A 335 -8.36 5.09 -37.11
C GLY A 335 -8.84 4.00 -36.15
N LEU A 336 -8.06 3.65 -35.12
CA LEU A 336 -8.49 2.73 -34.07
C LEU A 336 -9.43 3.42 -33.07
N ASP A 337 -10.39 2.67 -32.54
CA ASP A 337 -11.22 3.15 -31.44
C ASP A 337 -10.38 3.34 -30.17
N ARG A 338 -10.53 4.50 -29.53
CA ARG A 338 -9.78 4.91 -28.34
C ARG A 338 -9.99 3.94 -27.18
N ASP A 339 -11.24 3.58 -26.91
CA ASP A 339 -11.60 2.79 -25.74
C ASP A 339 -11.16 1.34 -25.90
N GLN A 340 -11.36 0.78 -27.09
CA GLN A 340 -10.87 -0.53 -27.46
C GLN A 340 -9.33 -0.61 -27.38
N LEU A 341 -8.62 0.44 -27.83
CA LEU A 341 -7.17 0.50 -27.75
C LEU A 341 -6.69 0.54 -26.30
N LEU A 342 -7.27 1.43 -25.48
CA LEU A 342 -6.93 1.53 -24.06
C LEU A 342 -7.20 0.22 -23.31
N ALA A 343 -8.34 -0.45 -23.58
CA ALA A 343 -8.66 -1.74 -22.99
C ALA A 343 -7.67 -2.83 -23.43
N SER A 344 -7.38 -2.89 -24.73
CA SER A 344 -6.46 -3.88 -25.30
C SER A 344 -5.05 -3.74 -24.73
N VAL A 345 -4.54 -2.51 -24.58
CA VAL A 345 -3.24 -2.27 -23.94
C VAL A 345 -3.29 -2.66 -22.47
N ALA A 346 -4.35 -2.27 -21.74
CA ALA A 346 -4.49 -2.52 -20.31
C ALA A 346 -4.54 -4.02 -19.95
N GLU A 347 -5.08 -4.85 -20.83
CA GLU A 347 -5.20 -6.31 -20.68
C GLU A 347 -4.01 -7.09 -21.29
N SER A 348 -3.12 -6.41 -22.01
CA SER A 348 -1.95 -7.04 -22.63
C SER A 348 -0.85 -7.41 -21.63
N GLY A 349 0.04 -8.31 -22.04
CA GLY A 349 1.27 -8.63 -21.30
C GLY A 349 2.28 -7.49 -21.19
N PHE A 350 2.09 -6.38 -21.91
CA PHE A 350 2.90 -5.16 -21.80
C PHE A 350 2.38 -4.21 -20.72
N SER A 351 1.22 -4.50 -20.13
CA SER A 351 0.56 -3.66 -19.13
C SER A 351 1.20 -3.79 -17.75
N SER A 352 1.59 -2.66 -17.17
CA SER A 352 1.91 -2.55 -15.75
C SER A 352 0.68 -2.18 -14.93
N VAL A 353 0.75 -2.31 -13.61
CA VAL A 353 -0.30 -1.82 -12.70
C VAL A 353 -0.55 -0.32 -12.89
N VAL A 354 0.51 0.46 -13.14
CA VAL A 354 0.41 1.90 -13.41
C VAL A 354 -0.32 2.14 -14.73
N LEU A 355 0.08 1.45 -15.80
CA LEU A 355 -0.54 1.59 -17.12
C LEU A 355 -2.03 1.26 -17.07
N ARG A 356 -2.41 0.13 -16.45
CA ARG A 356 -3.81 -0.28 -16.31
C ARG A 356 -4.64 0.76 -15.57
N PHE A 357 -4.12 1.28 -14.46
CA PHE A 357 -4.80 2.31 -13.68
C PHE A 357 -4.98 3.60 -14.49
N ARG A 358 -3.93 4.04 -15.18
CA ARG A 358 -3.95 5.29 -15.98
C ARG A 358 -4.80 5.15 -17.24
N ALA A 359 -4.81 3.97 -17.85
CA ALA A 359 -5.66 3.64 -18.99
C ALA A 359 -7.15 3.73 -18.63
N ASP A 360 -7.55 3.27 -17.44
CA ASP A 360 -8.96 3.41 -17.01
C ASP A 360 -9.37 4.87 -16.80
N LEU A 361 -8.49 5.71 -16.22
CA LEU A 361 -8.73 7.16 -16.12
C LEU A 361 -8.86 7.81 -17.50
N MET A 362 -7.95 7.48 -18.42
CA MET A 362 -7.97 7.95 -19.80
C MET A 362 -9.24 7.51 -20.50
N ARG A 363 -9.65 6.24 -20.38
CA ARG A 363 -10.87 5.73 -21.01
C ARG A 363 -12.13 6.46 -20.52
N LYS A 364 -12.21 6.72 -19.22
CA LYS A 364 -13.33 7.46 -18.61
C LYS A 364 -13.29 8.96 -18.90
N GLY A 365 -12.15 9.51 -19.34
CA GLY A 365 -11.95 10.96 -19.47
C GLY A 365 -12.04 11.70 -18.13
N THR A 366 -11.84 11.00 -17.01
CA THR A 366 -11.99 11.57 -15.67
C THR A 366 -10.62 11.85 -15.06
N TYR A 367 -10.24 13.13 -15.03
CA TYR A 367 -8.95 13.59 -14.52
C TYR A 367 -9.06 14.38 -13.21
N GLU A 368 -10.28 14.53 -12.68
CA GLU A 368 -10.58 15.24 -11.44
C GLU A 368 -11.51 14.41 -10.54
N PRO A 369 -11.25 14.33 -9.22
CA PRO A 369 -10.05 14.84 -8.55
C PRO A 369 -8.79 14.05 -8.96
N ALA A 370 -7.66 14.75 -9.03
CA ALA A 370 -6.40 14.13 -9.45
C ALA A 370 -5.87 13.12 -8.43
N PHE A 371 -5.49 11.92 -8.88
CA PHE A 371 -4.73 10.98 -8.05
C PHE A 371 -3.27 11.41 -7.92
N PHE A 372 -2.72 11.94 -9.01
CA PHE A 372 -1.42 12.60 -9.02
C PHE A 372 -1.43 13.77 -10.00
N ARG A 373 -1.35 15.00 -9.49
CA ARG A 373 -1.45 16.23 -10.28
C ARG A 373 -0.32 16.35 -11.29
N SER A 374 -0.63 16.86 -12.48
CA SER A 374 0.35 17.10 -13.55
C SER A 374 1.46 18.06 -13.12
N THR A 375 1.15 19.08 -12.31
CA THR A 375 2.16 19.99 -11.74
C THR A 375 3.14 19.26 -10.83
N LEU A 376 2.68 18.27 -10.06
CA LEU A 376 3.56 17.50 -9.18
C LEU A 376 4.40 16.49 -9.98
N MET A 377 3.84 15.89 -11.03
CA MET A 377 4.59 15.04 -11.95
C MET A 377 5.72 15.82 -12.63
N GLU A 378 5.42 16.99 -13.21
CA GLU A 378 6.43 17.86 -13.83
C GLU A 378 7.55 18.21 -12.84
N LYS A 379 7.16 18.63 -11.63
CA LYS A 379 8.11 18.96 -10.56
C LYS A 379 9.03 17.78 -10.26
N ASP A 380 8.49 16.58 -10.06
CA ASP A 380 9.31 15.40 -9.74
C ASP A 380 10.23 15.00 -10.90
N LEU A 381 9.76 15.10 -12.16
CA LEU A 381 10.61 14.88 -13.33
C LEU A 381 11.76 15.90 -13.39
N ARG A 382 11.47 17.18 -13.15
CA ARG A 382 12.47 18.24 -13.12
C ARG A 382 13.51 18.05 -12.02
N LEU A 383 13.08 17.67 -10.81
CA LEU A 383 14.00 17.37 -9.69
C LEU A 383 14.92 16.19 -10.04
N ALA A 384 14.36 15.13 -10.63
CA ALA A 384 15.11 13.94 -11.01
C ALA A 384 16.13 14.23 -12.14
N LEU A 385 15.75 15.03 -13.13
CA LEU A 385 16.64 15.45 -14.22
C LEU A 385 17.81 16.30 -13.70
N GLY A 386 17.54 17.19 -12.74
CA GLY A 386 18.59 17.98 -12.08
C GLY A 386 19.58 17.11 -11.31
N ASP A 387 19.08 16.19 -10.47
CA ASP A 387 19.92 15.26 -9.70
C ASP A 387 20.74 14.32 -10.61
N ALA A 388 20.12 13.81 -11.68
CA ALA A 388 20.81 12.96 -12.64
C ALA A 388 21.91 13.70 -13.41
N ALA A 389 21.71 14.99 -13.73
CA ALA A 389 22.72 15.81 -14.36
C ALA A 389 23.93 16.04 -13.46
N GLU A 390 23.71 16.29 -12.15
CA GLU A 390 24.80 16.38 -11.16
C GLU A 390 25.56 15.06 -11.03
N ALA A 391 24.87 13.92 -11.17
CA ALA A 391 25.47 12.59 -11.15
C ALA A 391 26.14 12.17 -12.48
N GLY A 392 26.09 12.99 -13.53
CA GLY A 392 26.65 12.66 -14.84
C GLY A 392 25.87 11.58 -15.61
N ALA A 393 24.59 11.40 -15.30
CA ALA A 393 23.69 10.42 -15.92
C ALA A 393 22.64 11.12 -16.80
N PRO A 394 22.91 11.36 -18.09
CA PRO A 394 21.94 12.02 -18.97
C PRO A 394 20.69 11.15 -19.18
N LEU A 395 19.50 11.76 -19.08
CA LEU A 395 18.20 11.10 -19.20
C LEU A 395 17.34 11.69 -20.35
N PRO A 396 17.79 11.60 -21.61
CA PRO A 396 17.16 12.32 -22.73
C PRO A 396 15.70 11.95 -22.98
N VAL A 397 15.31 10.68 -22.75
CA VAL A 397 13.91 10.24 -22.85
C VAL A 397 13.04 10.98 -21.83
N LEU A 398 13.53 11.13 -20.61
CA LEU A 398 12.76 11.69 -19.50
C LEU A 398 12.71 13.22 -19.56
N ASP A 399 13.71 13.85 -20.17
CA ASP A 399 13.68 15.28 -20.50
C ASP A 399 12.53 15.61 -21.47
N ALA A 400 12.39 14.83 -22.54
CA ALA A 400 11.25 14.95 -23.46
C ALA A 400 9.91 14.73 -22.75
N VAL A 401 9.84 13.77 -21.82
CA VAL A 401 8.63 13.54 -21.01
C VAL A 401 8.31 14.74 -20.11
N ARG A 402 9.32 15.36 -19.49
CA ARG A 402 9.14 16.55 -18.63
C ARG A 402 8.57 17.73 -19.40
N GLU A 403 9.07 17.99 -20.62
CA GLU A 403 8.55 19.05 -21.49
C GLU A 403 7.05 18.89 -21.78
N ARG A 404 6.59 17.64 -21.96
CA ARG A 404 5.17 17.36 -22.20
C ARG A 404 4.30 17.71 -20.99
N PHE A 405 4.75 17.40 -19.77
CA PHE A 405 4.03 17.82 -18.56
C PHE A 405 4.12 19.33 -18.31
N ALA A 406 5.22 19.98 -18.69
CA ALA A 406 5.32 21.43 -18.63
C ALA A 406 4.31 22.10 -19.58
N ALA A 407 4.09 21.55 -20.77
CA ALA A 407 3.05 22.02 -21.69
C ALA A 407 1.64 21.88 -21.11
N VAL A 408 1.33 20.77 -20.43
CA VAL A 408 0.06 20.58 -19.70
C VAL A 408 -0.14 21.68 -18.65
N ASN A 409 0.90 21.98 -17.88
CA ASN A 409 0.86 23.05 -16.87
C ASN A 409 0.66 24.42 -17.50
N ALA A 410 1.39 24.73 -18.58
CA ALA A 410 1.27 26.00 -19.32
C ALA A 410 -0.14 26.20 -19.92
N ALA A 411 -0.81 25.11 -20.27
CA ALA A 411 -2.20 25.11 -20.74
C ALA A 411 -3.24 25.21 -19.62
N GLY A 412 -2.83 25.34 -18.36
CA GLY A 412 -3.74 25.53 -17.21
C GLY A 412 -4.33 24.24 -16.63
N ASP A 413 -3.92 23.06 -17.11
CA ASP A 413 -4.42 21.75 -16.67
C ASP A 413 -3.55 21.10 -15.58
N GLY A 414 -2.68 21.88 -14.92
CA GLY A 414 -1.72 21.39 -13.94
C GLY A 414 -2.33 20.70 -12.70
N ASP A 415 -3.54 21.10 -12.31
CA ASP A 415 -4.26 20.50 -11.17
C ASP A 415 -5.00 19.20 -11.53
N LYS A 416 -5.12 18.87 -12.82
CA LYS A 416 -5.70 17.60 -13.28
C LYS A 416 -4.69 16.46 -13.12
N ASP A 417 -5.22 15.24 -13.09
CA ASP A 417 -4.41 14.04 -13.03
C ASP A 417 -3.42 13.95 -14.20
N ALA A 418 -2.22 13.41 -13.96
CA ALA A 418 -1.17 13.23 -14.96
C ALA A 418 -1.65 12.49 -16.23
N SER A 419 -2.70 11.66 -16.14
CA SER A 419 -3.33 11.04 -17.31
C SER A 419 -3.95 12.03 -18.30
N VAL A 420 -4.20 13.29 -17.91
CA VAL A 420 -4.74 14.34 -18.80
C VAL A 420 -3.82 14.63 -19.98
N LEU A 421 -2.55 14.25 -19.89
CA LEU A 421 -1.56 14.36 -20.97
C LEU A 421 -2.08 13.78 -22.30
N LEU A 422 -2.96 12.77 -22.25
CA LEU A 422 -3.62 12.22 -23.44
C LEU A 422 -4.43 13.27 -24.21
N GLU A 423 -5.24 14.07 -23.51
CA GLU A 423 -6.08 15.07 -24.16
C GLU A 423 -5.25 16.17 -24.83
N HIS A 424 -4.10 16.52 -24.27
CA HIS A 424 -3.17 17.47 -24.87
C HIS A 424 -2.51 16.92 -26.14
N SER A 425 -2.27 15.61 -26.18
CA SER A 425 -1.65 14.95 -27.34
C SER A 425 -2.63 14.77 -28.49
N LEU A 426 -3.92 14.52 -28.20
CA LEU A 426 -4.96 14.41 -29.21
C LEU A 426 -5.34 15.77 -29.83
N ARG A 427 -5.31 16.87 -29.05
CA ARG A 427 -5.59 18.22 -29.56
C ARG A 427 -4.53 18.75 -30.53
N GLY A 428 -3.29 18.25 -30.42
CA GLY A 428 -2.16 18.66 -31.26
C GLY A 428 -2.03 17.90 -32.58
N GLY A 429 -2.84 16.86 -32.83
CA GLY A 429 -2.89 16.17 -34.13
C GLY A 429 -3.54 17.04 -35.20
N PRO A 430 -3.27 16.81 -36.50
CA PRO A 430 -3.97 17.51 -37.58
C PRO A 430 -5.48 17.23 -37.42
N GLN A 431 -6.22 18.23 -36.97
CA GLN A 431 -7.68 18.19 -37.01
C GLN A 431 -8.07 17.98 -38.47
N GLY A 432 -8.84 16.92 -38.73
CA GLY A 432 -9.32 16.57 -40.05
C GLY A 432 -9.86 17.81 -40.76
N ALA A 433 -9.29 18.11 -41.92
CA ALA A 433 -9.94 18.96 -42.91
C ALA A 433 -11.33 18.36 -43.22
N PRO A 434 -12.35 19.21 -43.45
CA PRO A 434 -13.75 18.81 -43.58
C PRO A 434 -14.01 17.82 -44.71
#